data_AF-A0A1M7JWY2-F1
#
_entry.id   AF-A0A1M7JWY2-F1
#
_cell.length_a   1.000
_cell.length_b   1.000
_cell.length_c   1.000
_cell.angle_alpha   90.00
_cell.angle_beta   90.00
_cell.angle_gamma   90.00
#
_symmetry.space_group_name_H-M   'P 1'
#
loop_
_entity.id
_entity.type
_entity.pdbx_description
1 polymer ?
#
loop_
_entity_poly.entity_id
_entity_poly.type
_entity_poly.pdbx_seq_one_letter_code
_entity_poly.pdbx_strand_id
1 'polypeptide(L)' 'MELKIKWSAKALSNYVIILKRIQQNFGETSAKNFRNRFQNILDLLAKFPELGKMQDSKEDLRGIILY' A
#
# COMPACT_ATOMS: atom_id res chain seq x y z
N MET A 1 7.70 -1.80 18.70
CA MET A 1 7.54 -3.22 18.31
C MET A 1 6.97 -3.19 16.90
N GLU A 2 7.68 -3.74 15.91
CA GLU A 2 7.26 -3.67 14.50
C GLU A 2 6.29 -4.82 14.18
N LEU A 3 5.12 -4.48 13.64
CA LEU A 3 4.09 -5.45 13.27
C LEU A 3 4.38 -6.04 11.89
N LYS A 4 4.06 -7.33 11.73
CA LYS A 4 4.18 -8.00 10.44
C LYS A 4 2.96 -7.73 9.57
N ILE A 5 3.16 -7.07 8.44
CA ILE A 5 2.12 -6.85 7.43
C ILE A 5 1.72 -8.19 6.79
N LYS A 6 0.42 -8.42 6.70
CA LYS A 6 -0.16 -9.55 5.98
C LYS A 6 -1.05 -9.05 4.86
N TRP A 7 -0.95 -9.70 3.72
CA TRP A 7 -1.72 -9.39 2.53
C TRP A 7 -2.84 -10.42 2.35
N SER A 8 -4.04 -9.95 2.05
CA SER A 8 -5.03 -10.83 1.45
C SER A 8 -4.62 -11.14 0.01
N ALA A 9 -5.03 -12.32 -0.50
CA ALA A 9 -4.78 -12.70 -1.88
C ALA A 9 -5.30 -11.65 -2.89
N LYS A 10 -6.47 -11.05 -2.59
CA LYS A 10 -7.06 -9.98 -3.39
C LYS A 10 -6.20 -8.72 -3.39
N ALA A 11 -5.69 -8.29 -2.24
CA ALA A 11 -4.84 -7.11 -2.15
C ALA A 11 -3.52 -7.28 -2.91
N LEU A 12 -2.89 -8.47 -2.81
CA LEU A 12 -1.66 -8.77 -3.53
C LEU A 12 -1.88 -8.74 -5.06
N SER A 13 -2.96 -9.38 -5.53
CA SER A 13 -3.32 -9.37 -6.96
C SER A 13 -3.55 -7.94 -7.47
N ASN A 14 -4.32 -7.12 -6.73
CA ASN A 14 -4.57 -5.74 -7.09
C ASN A 14 -3.27 -4.90 -7.15
N TYR A 15 -2.37 -5.09 -6.19
CA TYR A 15 -1.08 -4.39 -6.17
C TYR A 15 -0.24 -4.70 -7.43
N VAL A 16 -0.16 -5.98 -7.81
CA VAL A 16 0.54 -6.41 -9.03
C VAL A 16 -0.08 -5.79 -10.29
N ILE A 17 -1.42 -5.76 -10.37
CA ILE A 17 -2.13 -5.15 -11.50
C ILE A 17 -1.83 -3.64 -11.58
N ILE A 18 -1.86 -2.93 -10.45
CA ILE A 18 -1.56 -1.49 -10.41
C ILE A 18 -0.14 -1.22 -10.89
N LEU A 19 0.86 -1.95 -10.35
CA LEU A 19 2.25 -1.81 -10.78
C LEU A 19 2.41 -2.04 -12.29
N LYS A 20 1.81 -3.12 -12.80
CA LYS A 20 1.86 -3.45 -14.22
C LYS A 20 1.24 -2.34 -15.08
N ARG A 21 0.10 -1.79 -14.67
CA ARG A 21 -0.55 -0.66 -15.38
C ARG A 21 0.33 0.58 -15.38
N ILE A 22 0.95 0.92 -14.25
CA ILE A 22 1.86 2.06 -14.17
C ILE A 22 3.06 1.86 -15.10
N GLN A 23 3.65 0.66 -15.09
CA GLN A 23 4.77 0.31 -15.95
C GLN A 23 4.39 0.40 -17.44
N GLN A 24 3.23 -0.13 -17.82
CA GLN A 24 2.75 -0.12 -19.21
C GLN A 24 2.44 1.29 -19.72
N ASN A 25 1.86 2.14 -18.86
CA ASN A 25 1.38 3.47 -19.29
C ASN A 25 2.43 4.57 -19.10
N PHE A 26 3.35 4.42 -18.13
CA PHE A 26 4.27 5.47 -17.71
C PHE A 26 5.74 5.01 -17.60
N GLY A 27 6.03 3.76 -17.97
CA GLY A 27 7.39 3.20 -18.00
C GLY A 27 7.91 2.66 -16.67
N GLU A 28 9.06 1.99 -16.75
CA GLU A 28 9.69 1.28 -15.63
C GLU A 28 10.05 2.20 -14.46
N THR A 29 10.60 3.38 -14.74
CA THR A 29 11.01 4.35 -13.71
C THR A 29 9.81 4.78 -12.85
N SER A 30 8.66 5.05 -13.48
CA SER A 30 7.44 5.44 -12.77
C SER A 30 6.91 4.31 -11.88
N ALA A 31 6.93 3.08 -12.37
CA ALA A 31 6.53 1.90 -11.61
C ALA A 31 7.45 1.65 -10.40
N LYS A 32 8.77 1.78 -10.60
CA LYS A 32 9.76 1.68 -9.53
C LYS A 32 9.57 2.76 -8.46
N ASN A 33 9.33 4.00 -8.87
CA ASN A 33 9.07 5.10 -7.95
C ASN A 33 7.79 4.88 -7.13
N PHE A 34 6.71 4.43 -7.76
CA PHE A 34 5.48 4.05 -7.04
C PHE A 34 5.73 2.91 -6.05
N ARG A 35 6.42 1.85 -6.46
CA ARG A 35 6.79 0.72 -5.59
C ARG A 35 7.54 1.19 -4.35
N ASN A 36 8.54 2.06 -4.52
CA ASN A 36 9.34 2.56 -3.41
C ASN A 36 8.50 3.40 -2.43
N ARG A 37 7.67 4.32 -2.94
CA ARG A 37 6.75 5.11 -2.10
C ARG A 37 5.77 4.24 -1.34
N PHE A 38 5.21 3.24 -2.02
CA PHE A 38 4.28 2.30 -1.42
C PHE A 38 4.95 1.49 -0.31
N GLN A 39 6.17 0.99 -0.54
CA GLN A 39 6.94 0.25 0.46
C GLN A 39 7.25 1.11 1.70
N ASN A 40 7.64 2.37 1.51
CA ASN A 40 7.88 3.28 2.65
C ASN A 40 6.63 3.44 3.54
N ILE A 41 5.44 3.41 2.93
CA ILE A 41 4.18 3.51 3.68
C ILE A 41 3.86 2.19 4.39
N LEU A 42 4.14 1.05 3.78
CA LEU A 42 4.06 -0.24 4.48
C LEU A 42 4.96 -0.24 5.72
N ASP A 43 6.23 0.17 5.57
CA ASP A 43 7.18 0.21 6.68
C ASP A 43 6.72 1.17 7.80
N LEU A 44 6.07 2.28 7.44
CA LEU A 44 5.43 3.18 8.41
C LEU A 44 4.25 2.51 9.12
N LEU A 45 3.38 1.81 8.39
CA LEU A 45 2.22 1.11 8.96
C LEU A 45 2.62 -0.05 9.87
N ALA A 46 3.72 -0.73 9.56
CA ALA A 46 4.29 -1.75 10.43
C ALA A 46 4.69 -1.18 11.80
N LYS A 47 5.11 0.09 11.85
CA LYS A 47 5.52 0.77 13.08
C LYS A 47 4.37 1.49 13.79
N PHE A 48 3.42 2.03 13.03
CA PHE A 48 2.32 2.86 13.49
C PHE A 48 1.01 2.41 12.83
N PRO A 49 0.40 1.29 13.27
CA PRO A 49 -0.80 0.70 12.65
C PRO A 49 -2.03 1.61 12.73
N GLU A 50 -2.06 2.55 13.67
CA GLU A 50 -3.12 3.53 13.83
C GLU A 50 -3.13 4.63 12.75
N LEU A 51 -2.10 4.71 11.91
CA LEU A 51 -2.04 5.69 10.83
C LEU A 51 -3.18 5.51 9.81
N GLY A 52 -3.59 6.63 9.23
CA GLY A 52 -4.68 6.70 8.26
C GLY A 52 -5.99 7.20 8.85
N LYS A 53 -6.96 7.42 7.98
CA LYS A 53 -8.29 7.90 8.34
C LYS A 53 -9.21 6.70 8.57
N MET A 54 -9.79 6.62 9.76
CA MET A 54 -10.83 5.63 10.06
C MET A 54 -11.97 5.74 9.05
N GLN A 55 -12.31 4.61 8.41
CA GLN A 55 -13.41 4.48 7.44
C GLN A 55 -14.56 3.68 8.03
N ASP A 56 -14.24 2.62 8.77
CA ASP A 56 -15.21 1.81 9.50
C ASP A 56 -14.62 1.40 10.86
N SER A 57 -15.22 1.90 11.94
CA SER A 57 -14.75 1.62 13.30
C SER A 57 -15.11 0.23 13.80
N LYS A 58 -16.10 -0.44 13.21
CA LYS A 58 -16.48 -1.80 13.62
C LYS A 58 -15.48 -2.84 13.12
N GLU A 59 -14.97 -2.63 11.91
CA GLU A 59 -14.02 -3.52 11.23
C GLU A 59 -12.56 -3.04 11.35
N ASP A 60 -12.31 -1.95 12.09
CA ASP A 60 -11.02 -1.23 12.19
C ASP A 60 -10.37 -0.97 10.81
N LEU A 61 -11.21 -0.58 9.84
CA LEU A 61 -10.76 -0.27 8.48
C LEU A 61 -10.28 1.17 8.40
N ARG A 62 -9.05 1.33 7.92
CA ARG A 62 -8.39 2.63 7.74
C ARG A 62 -7.99 2.84 6.29
N GLY A 63 -8.20 4.05 5.80
CA GLY A 63 -7.82 4.50 4.47
C GLY A 63 -6.61 5.42 4.52
N ILE A 64 -5.67 5.21 3.60
CA ILE A 64 -4.48 6.06 3.42
C ILE A 64 -4.40 6.48 1.96
N ILE A 65 -4.11 7.76 1.73
CA ILE A 65 -3.90 8.32 0.40
C ILE A 65 -2.40 8.35 0.12
N LEU A 66 -2.03 7.83 -1.05
CA LEU A 66 -0.67 7.89 -1.59
C LEU A 66 -0.55 9.17 -2.43
N TYR A 67 0.36 10.07 -2.06
CA TYR A 67 0.70 11.28 -2.82
C TYR A 67 1.97 11.08 -3.69
#